data_AF-A0AAV3Z8Y2-F1
#
_entry.id   AF-A0AAV3Z8Y2-F1
#
_cell.length_a   1.000
_cell.length_b   1.000
_cell.length_c   1.000
_cell.angle_alpha   90.00
_cell.angle_beta   90.00
_cell.angle_gamma   90.00
#
_symmetry.space_group_name_H-M   'P 1'
#
loop_
_entity.id
_entity.type
_entity.pdbx_description
1 polymer ?
#
loop_
_entity_poly.entity_id
_entity_poly.type
_entity_poly.pdbx_seq_one_letter_code
_entity_poly.pdbx_strand_id
1 'polypeptide(L)'
;MFTVRIVAAILVISVLCAGQRKENLGQFQKVFGLLQARFLANPNATECGHAYDSCGKKNTDAFNSINSVSDFCPFLKGFMDCIFDGCRVLSEVRNSIIHLINFAMDIMKIDCRLEMEVTDHCAISNGGCGHQCEHSDDGPICSCRKGYNLTADGKACQDIDECLNDNGGCDQFCVNSEGSYSCLCEESYGLSGKKCLRLEMEEMDYCAINNGGCGHICKHSDGGPICSCRKGYNLMADGKTCQDIDECAGENCCSQLCNNDRGGYTCGCLTEYFLNTDGCSCDARNVSGLLEPSGQKNESSANKTLKGKIP
;
A
#
# COMPACT_ATOMS: atom_id res chain seq x y z
N MET A 1 29.18 26.74 -36.18
CA MET A 1 30.12 27.76 -36.74
C MET A 1 30.05 29.12 -36.00
N PHE A 2 28.91 29.50 -35.42
CA PHE A 2 28.73 30.71 -34.61
C PHE A 2 29.44 30.64 -33.23
N THR A 3 29.38 29.47 -32.57
CA THR A 3 30.03 29.16 -31.29
C THR A 3 31.56 29.25 -31.34
N VAL A 4 32.19 28.74 -32.40
CA VAL A 4 33.67 28.74 -32.55
C VAL A 4 34.25 30.16 -32.65
N ARG A 5 33.48 31.13 -33.19
CA ARG A 5 33.96 32.50 -33.41
C ARG A 5 33.81 33.41 -32.18
N ILE A 6 32.77 33.20 -31.36
CA ILE A 6 32.62 33.87 -30.05
C ILE A 6 33.66 33.33 -29.07
N VAL A 7 33.89 32.02 -29.08
CA VAL A 7 34.90 31.36 -28.24
C VAL A 7 36.32 31.78 -28.66
N ALA A 8 36.59 31.92 -29.95
CA ALA A 8 37.86 32.49 -30.43
C ALA A 8 38.03 33.97 -30.02
N ALA A 9 36.97 34.78 -30.04
CA ALA A 9 37.02 36.16 -29.59
C ALA A 9 37.25 36.27 -28.07
N ILE A 10 36.57 35.45 -27.27
CA ILE A 10 36.73 35.39 -25.81
C ILE A 10 38.12 34.85 -25.44
N LEU A 11 38.59 33.75 -26.06
CA LEU A 11 39.95 33.22 -25.86
C LEU A 11 41.04 34.23 -26.27
N VAL A 12 40.83 35.01 -27.33
CA VAL A 12 41.76 36.07 -27.75
C VAL A 12 41.72 37.25 -26.77
N ILE A 13 40.56 37.63 -26.25
CA ILE A 13 40.41 38.65 -25.19
C ILE A 13 41.12 38.17 -23.90
N SER A 14 40.97 36.90 -23.54
CA SER A 14 41.65 36.25 -22.41
C SER A 14 43.18 36.19 -22.56
N VAL A 15 43.69 35.82 -23.74
CA VAL A 15 45.13 35.75 -24.04
C VAL A 15 45.76 37.16 -24.09
N LEU A 16 45.03 38.17 -24.56
CA LEU A 16 45.51 39.56 -24.61
C LEU A 16 45.48 40.27 -23.25
N CYS A 17 44.55 39.92 -22.36
CA CYS A 17 44.54 40.41 -20.96
C CYS A 17 45.63 39.75 -20.09
N ALA A 18 46.05 38.52 -20.39
CA ALA A 18 47.10 37.80 -19.66
C ALA A 18 48.55 38.26 -19.97
N GLY A 19 48.76 39.12 -20.97
CA GLY A 19 50.09 39.39 -21.53
C GLY A 19 50.91 40.54 -20.96
N GLN A 20 50.33 41.61 -20.40
CA GLN A 20 51.11 42.82 -20.10
C GLN A 20 50.52 43.66 -18.96
N ARG A 21 51.36 43.92 -17.94
CA ARG A 21 51.27 45.14 -17.15
C ARG A 21 51.19 46.34 -18.12
N LYS A 22 50.12 47.13 -18.03
CA LYS A 22 49.95 48.54 -18.46
C LYS A 22 50.34 49.03 -19.88
N GLU A 23 51.02 48.29 -20.76
CA GLU A 23 51.60 48.92 -21.98
C GLU A 23 50.82 48.75 -23.31
N ASN A 24 49.75 47.95 -23.39
CA ASN A 24 49.08 47.70 -24.69
C ASN A 24 47.54 47.79 -24.71
N LEU A 25 46.94 48.61 -23.84
CA LEU A 25 45.49 48.88 -23.84
C LEU A 25 44.99 49.43 -25.20
N GLY A 26 45.82 50.22 -25.91
CA GLY A 26 45.47 50.79 -27.22
C GLY A 26 45.56 49.83 -28.41
N GLN A 27 46.34 48.75 -28.34
CA GLN A 27 46.35 47.68 -29.35
C GLN A 27 45.13 46.78 -29.19
N PHE A 28 44.72 46.56 -27.94
CA PHE A 28 43.55 45.80 -27.55
C PHE A 28 42.24 46.46 -28.02
N GLN A 29 42.08 47.77 -27.83
CA GLN A 29 40.94 48.54 -28.37
C GLN A 29 40.84 48.46 -29.90
N LYS A 30 41.99 48.38 -30.61
CA LYS A 30 42.02 48.21 -32.07
C LYS A 30 41.59 46.81 -32.52
N VAL A 31 42.00 45.77 -31.81
CA VAL A 31 41.58 44.37 -32.10
C VAL A 31 40.10 44.18 -31.78
N PHE A 32 39.62 44.74 -30.66
CA PHE A 32 38.20 44.77 -30.31
C PHE A 32 37.37 45.49 -31.39
N GLY A 33 37.82 46.67 -31.84
CA GLY A 33 37.18 47.41 -32.95
C GLY A 33 37.22 46.67 -34.29
N LEU A 34 38.29 45.93 -34.60
CA LEU A 34 38.39 45.10 -35.81
C LEU A 34 37.50 43.85 -35.77
N LEU A 35 37.33 43.25 -34.59
CA LEU A 35 36.44 42.12 -34.36
C LEU A 35 34.97 42.56 -34.41
N GLN A 36 34.65 43.71 -33.80
CA GLN A 36 33.35 44.37 -33.91
C GLN A 36 33.01 44.66 -35.39
N ALA A 37 33.95 45.22 -36.16
CA ALA A 37 33.75 45.49 -37.58
C ALA A 37 33.58 44.22 -38.45
N ARG A 38 34.26 43.11 -38.14
CA ARG A 38 34.10 41.84 -38.87
C ARG A 38 32.84 41.06 -38.50
N PHE A 39 32.34 41.22 -37.28
CA PHE A 39 31.09 40.57 -36.84
C PHE A 39 29.86 41.21 -37.49
N LEU A 40 29.87 42.54 -37.62
CA LEU A 40 28.84 43.34 -38.31
C LEU A 40 28.75 43.09 -39.82
N ALA A 41 29.79 42.49 -40.42
CA ALA A 41 29.83 42.19 -41.85
C ALA A 41 29.24 40.80 -42.20
N ASN A 42 28.71 40.04 -41.24
CA ASN A 42 28.15 38.71 -41.48
C ASN A 42 26.63 38.77 -41.72
N PRO A 43 26.14 38.47 -42.93
CA PRO A 43 24.71 38.60 -43.28
C PRO A 43 23.78 37.61 -42.56
N ASN A 44 24.31 36.54 -41.95
CA ASN A 44 23.53 35.60 -41.11
C ASN A 44 23.51 36.01 -39.61
N ALA A 45 24.11 37.14 -39.23
CA ALA A 45 24.12 37.66 -37.86
C ALA A 45 23.00 38.69 -37.60
N THR A 46 22.01 38.81 -38.49
CA THR A 46 21.01 39.89 -38.47
C THR A 46 20.07 39.86 -37.26
N GLU A 47 19.82 38.70 -36.63
CA GLU A 47 18.97 38.64 -35.43
C GLU A 47 19.67 39.14 -34.15
N CYS A 48 21.01 39.16 -34.11
CA CYS A 48 21.77 39.55 -32.91
C CYS A 48 22.77 40.69 -33.14
N GLY A 49 22.95 41.13 -34.38
CA GLY A 49 23.81 42.25 -34.75
C GLY A 49 23.34 43.56 -34.11
N HIS A 50 22.03 43.79 -34.02
CA HIS A 50 21.46 44.97 -33.34
C HIS A 50 21.71 44.97 -31.82
N ALA A 51 21.64 43.81 -31.17
CA ALA A 51 21.95 43.65 -29.76
C ALA A 51 23.44 43.87 -29.49
N TYR A 52 24.31 43.28 -30.32
CA TYR A 52 25.75 43.47 -30.22
C TYR A 52 26.17 44.93 -30.49
N ASP A 53 25.55 45.61 -31.44
CA ASP A 53 25.77 47.05 -31.69
C ASP A 53 25.27 47.92 -30.54
N SER A 54 24.09 47.64 -30.01
CA SER A 54 23.48 48.38 -28.89
C SER A 54 24.27 48.19 -27.59
N CYS A 55 24.60 46.94 -27.25
CA CYS A 55 25.38 46.58 -26.08
C CYS A 55 26.84 46.99 -26.24
N GLY A 56 27.43 46.83 -27.41
CA GLY A 56 28.81 47.23 -27.71
C GLY A 56 29.03 48.74 -27.64
N LYS A 57 28.09 49.55 -28.18
CA LYS A 57 28.15 51.02 -28.08
C LYS A 57 27.95 51.53 -26.65
N LYS A 58 27.01 50.96 -25.89
CA LYS A 58 26.80 51.33 -24.47
C LYS A 58 27.96 50.92 -23.56
N ASN A 59 28.71 49.88 -23.91
CA ASN A 59 29.78 49.33 -23.08
C ASN A 59 31.19 49.80 -23.45
N THR A 60 31.37 50.59 -24.51
CA THR A 60 32.71 51.07 -24.92
C THR A 60 33.35 51.96 -23.83
N ASP A 61 32.58 52.88 -23.24
CA ASP A 61 33.09 53.76 -22.16
C ASP A 61 33.31 53.01 -20.85
N ALA A 62 32.43 52.05 -20.52
CA ALA A 62 32.56 51.20 -19.34
C ALA A 62 33.79 50.28 -19.43
N PHE A 63 34.05 49.70 -20.62
CA PHE A 63 35.21 48.86 -20.88
C PHE A 63 36.53 49.63 -20.79
N ASN A 64 36.56 50.84 -21.35
CA ASN A 64 37.72 51.73 -21.27
C ASN A 64 38.01 52.22 -19.85
N SER A 65 37.06 52.03 -18.92
CA SER A 65 37.16 52.42 -17.51
C SER A 65 37.55 51.25 -16.59
N ILE A 66 37.74 50.04 -17.11
CA ILE A 66 38.16 48.86 -16.33
C ILE A 66 39.63 49.01 -15.94
N ASN A 67 39.91 49.10 -14.64
CA ASN A 67 41.27 49.29 -14.13
C ASN A 67 41.73 48.16 -13.20
N SER A 68 40.84 47.21 -12.89
CA SER A 68 41.10 46.10 -11.97
C SER A 68 40.24 44.87 -12.30
N VAL A 69 40.62 43.72 -11.71
CA VAL A 69 39.82 42.48 -11.80
C VAL A 69 38.44 42.66 -11.14
N SER A 70 38.33 43.47 -10.09
CA SER A 70 37.06 43.79 -9.43
C SER A 70 36.11 44.61 -10.32
N ASP A 71 36.62 45.38 -11.28
CA ASP A 71 35.80 46.12 -12.25
C ASP A 71 35.38 45.23 -13.45
N PHE A 72 36.18 44.20 -13.72
CA PHE A 72 35.99 43.31 -14.86
C PHE A 72 34.76 42.40 -14.69
N CYS A 73 34.50 41.87 -13.51
CA CYS A 73 33.38 40.94 -13.28
C CYS A 73 31.99 41.56 -13.43
N PRO A 74 31.70 42.72 -12.82
CA PRO A 74 30.44 43.42 -13.02
C PRO A 74 30.25 43.83 -14.49
N PHE A 75 31.33 44.26 -15.16
CA PHE A 75 31.30 44.57 -16.58
C PHE A 75 30.96 43.35 -17.42
N LEU A 76 31.64 42.22 -17.19
CA LEU A 76 31.44 40.98 -17.94
C LEU A 76 30.01 40.45 -17.75
N LYS A 77 29.48 40.44 -16.51
CA LYS A 77 28.09 40.05 -16.22
C LYS A 77 27.10 40.95 -16.98
N GLY A 78 27.21 42.27 -16.83
CA GLY A 78 26.30 43.21 -17.50
C GLY A 78 26.41 43.20 -19.03
N PHE A 79 27.61 42.97 -19.58
CA PHE A 79 27.80 42.78 -21.01
C PHE A 79 27.11 41.52 -21.51
N MET A 80 27.31 40.39 -20.83
CA MET A 80 26.71 39.11 -21.21
C MET A 80 25.18 39.13 -21.06
N ASP A 81 24.64 39.71 -19.98
CA ASP A 81 23.20 39.89 -19.77
C ASP A 81 22.59 40.73 -20.90
N CYS A 82 23.21 41.86 -21.26
CA CYS A 82 22.76 42.70 -22.37
C CYS A 82 22.72 41.93 -23.70
N ILE A 83 23.77 41.13 -23.97
CA ILE A 83 23.84 40.31 -25.18
C ILE A 83 22.76 39.22 -25.17
N PHE A 84 22.56 38.52 -24.05
CA PHE A 84 21.58 37.44 -23.92
C PHE A 84 20.13 37.94 -23.93
N ASP A 85 19.86 39.14 -23.41
CA ASP A 85 18.51 39.74 -23.45
C ASP A 85 18.19 40.31 -24.84
N GLY A 86 19.18 40.88 -25.52
CA GLY A 86 19.00 41.50 -26.83
C GLY A 86 18.99 40.52 -28.00
N CYS A 87 19.60 39.35 -27.83
CA CYS A 87 19.65 38.27 -28.81
C CYS A 87 18.76 37.15 -28.28
N ARG A 88 17.74 36.70 -29.02
CA ARG A 88 16.90 35.53 -28.62
C ARG A 88 17.71 34.23 -28.68
N VAL A 89 18.71 34.11 -27.81
CA VAL A 89 19.58 32.94 -27.68
C VAL A 89 18.81 31.86 -26.94
N LEU A 90 18.72 30.65 -27.52
CA LEU A 90 18.19 29.49 -26.81
C LEU A 90 19.01 29.24 -25.54
N SER A 91 18.35 28.87 -24.44
CA SER A 91 18.99 28.72 -23.13
C SER A 91 20.18 27.75 -23.14
N GLU A 92 20.11 26.67 -23.93
CA GLU A 92 21.22 25.73 -24.17
C GLU A 92 22.48 26.41 -24.75
N VAL A 93 22.30 27.35 -25.68
CA VAL A 93 23.39 28.10 -26.31
C VAL A 93 23.96 29.13 -25.34
N ARG A 94 23.11 29.82 -24.58
CA ARG A 94 23.55 30.74 -23.51
C ARG A 94 24.38 29.99 -22.47
N ASN A 95 23.89 28.85 -21.98
CA ASN A 95 24.56 28.04 -20.97
C ASN A 95 25.90 27.48 -21.48
N SER A 96 25.96 27.06 -22.74
CA SER A 96 27.22 26.65 -23.38
C SER A 96 28.25 27.78 -23.43
N ILE A 97 27.82 29.02 -23.70
CA ILE A 97 28.69 30.19 -23.71
C ILE A 97 29.17 30.52 -22.30
N ILE A 98 28.28 30.50 -21.31
CA ILE A 98 28.59 30.72 -19.89
C ILE A 98 29.60 29.69 -19.38
N HIS A 99 29.42 28.41 -19.70
CA HIS A 99 30.33 27.34 -19.31
C HIS A 99 31.75 27.55 -19.89
N LEU A 100 31.85 27.98 -21.15
CA LEU A 100 33.15 28.27 -21.78
C LEU A 100 33.84 29.50 -21.17
N ILE A 101 33.06 30.52 -20.80
CA ILE A 101 33.59 31.71 -20.11
C ILE A 101 34.07 31.32 -18.70
N ASN A 102 33.28 30.55 -17.94
CA ASN A 102 33.65 30.05 -16.61
C ASN A 102 34.92 29.18 -16.65
N PHE A 103 35.01 28.24 -17.60
CA PHE A 103 36.22 27.43 -17.79
C PHE A 103 37.46 28.28 -18.10
N ALA A 104 37.32 29.32 -18.93
CA ALA A 104 38.41 30.25 -19.19
C ALA A 104 38.80 31.03 -17.92
N MET A 105 37.83 31.46 -17.11
CA MET A 105 38.07 32.14 -15.82
C MET A 105 38.81 31.24 -14.83
N ASP A 106 38.48 29.96 -14.75
CA ASP A 106 39.18 28.97 -13.91
C ASP A 106 40.64 28.80 -14.34
N ILE A 107 40.91 28.66 -15.64
CA ILE A 107 42.28 28.59 -16.20
C ILE A 107 43.08 29.85 -15.86
N MET A 108 42.42 31.01 -15.94
CA MET A 108 43.04 32.30 -15.65
C MET A 108 43.11 32.63 -14.16
N LYS A 109 42.55 31.79 -13.28
CA LYS A 109 42.41 32.02 -11.83
C LYS A 109 41.73 33.36 -11.51
N ILE A 110 40.73 33.72 -12.30
CA ILE A 110 39.92 34.92 -12.08
C ILE A 110 38.71 34.48 -11.23
N ASP A 111 38.58 35.04 -10.03
CA ASP A 111 37.46 34.75 -9.12
C ASP A 111 36.18 35.48 -9.58
N CYS A 112 35.52 34.89 -10.56
CA CYS A 112 34.42 35.46 -11.30
C CYS A 112 33.62 34.31 -11.90
N ARG A 113 32.30 34.25 -11.68
CA ARG A 113 31.47 33.17 -12.24
C ARG A 113 30.16 33.74 -12.75
N LEU A 114 29.83 33.40 -13.99
CA LEU A 114 28.55 33.75 -14.60
C LEU A 114 27.52 32.66 -14.28
N GLU A 115 26.30 33.08 -13.98
CA GLU A 115 25.16 32.22 -13.61
C GLU A 115 24.48 31.68 -14.87
N MET A 116 24.33 30.36 -14.95
CA MET A 116 23.56 29.72 -16.02
C MET A 116 22.07 29.95 -15.82
N GLU A 117 21.30 30.07 -16.92
CA GLU A 117 19.85 30.06 -16.77
C GLU A 117 19.39 28.62 -16.69
N VAL A 118 18.76 28.32 -15.57
CA VAL A 118 18.27 27.01 -15.22
C VAL A 118 17.06 26.71 -16.10
N THR A 119 17.27 26.02 -17.22
CA THR A 119 16.17 25.41 -17.95
C THR A 119 15.83 24.13 -17.22
N ASP A 120 14.63 24.06 -16.64
CA ASP A 120 14.19 22.82 -16.03
C ASP A 120 14.02 21.74 -17.10
N HIS A 121 15.07 20.92 -17.26
CA HIS A 121 15.09 19.78 -18.17
C HIS A 121 13.93 18.80 -17.93
N CYS A 122 13.39 18.74 -16.70
CA CYS A 122 12.25 17.90 -16.36
C CYS A 122 10.91 18.48 -16.82
N ALA A 123 10.81 19.80 -17.00
CA ALA A 123 9.59 20.46 -17.46
C ALA A 123 9.20 20.05 -18.90
N ILE A 124 10.16 19.58 -19.69
CA ILE A 124 9.92 19.13 -21.08
C ILE A 124 10.03 17.61 -21.13
N SER A 125 8.90 16.94 -21.39
CA SER A 125 8.84 15.48 -21.55
C SER A 125 9.54 14.70 -20.42
N ASN A 126 9.49 15.21 -19.18
CA ASN A 126 10.15 14.61 -18.02
C ASN A 126 11.66 14.39 -18.21
N GLY A 127 12.35 15.26 -18.98
CA GLY A 127 13.77 15.07 -19.31
C GLY A 127 14.08 13.86 -20.20
N GLY A 128 13.03 13.20 -20.72
CA GLY A 128 13.11 11.89 -21.35
C GLY A 128 13.27 10.74 -20.37
N CYS A 129 13.06 10.95 -19.07
CA CYS A 129 13.09 9.91 -18.04
C CYS A 129 11.81 9.09 -18.06
N GLY A 130 11.94 7.75 -17.98
CA GLY A 130 10.80 6.84 -17.94
C GLY A 130 9.97 6.96 -16.67
N HIS A 131 10.61 7.27 -15.52
CA HIS A 131 9.93 7.43 -14.24
C HIS A 131 10.15 8.79 -13.61
N GLN A 132 11.23 8.97 -12.84
CA GLN A 132 11.48 10.19 -12.08
C GLN A 132 12.60 10.98 -12.75
N CYS A 133 12.43 12.30 -12.79
CA CYS A 133 13.41 13.24 -13.29
C CYS A 133 13.77 14.21 -12.17
N GLU A 134 15.07 14.36 -11.95
CA GLU A 134 15.64 15.39 -11.10
C GLU A 134 16.41 16.38 -11.97
N HIS A 135 16.12 17.67 -11.75
CA HIS A 135 16.78 18.73 -12.48
C HIS A 135 18.22 18.92 -11.96
N SER A 136 19.19 18.97 -12.88
CA SER A 136 20.59 19.29 -12.61
C SER A 136 21.19 20.20 -13.69
N ASP A 137 22.28 20.88 -13.34
CA ASP A 137 23.08 21.74 -14.23
C ASP A 137 23.69 20.96 -15.39
N ASP A 138 23.99 19.67 -15.18
CA ASP A 138 24.58 18.76 -16.17
C ASP A 138 23.52 18.03 -17.04
N GLY A 139 22.24 18.36 -16.89
CA GLY A 139 21.11 17.75 -17.61
C GLY A 139 20.12 17.04 -16.69
N PRO A 140 19.09 16.37 -17.25
CA PRO A 140 18.10 15.63 -16.46
C PRO A 140 18.73 14.36 -15.87
N ILE A 141 18.63 14.19 -14.55
CA ILE A 141 19.04 12.98 -13.86
C ILE A 141 17.80 12.09 -13.71
N CYS A 142 17.82 10.91 -14.34
CA CYS A 142 16.71 9.98 -14.26
C CYS A 142 16.91 8.96 -13.14
N SER A 143 15.83 8.63 -12.44
CA SER A 143 15.79 7.56 -11.45
C SER A 143 14.52 6.71 -11.60
N CYS A 144 14.62 5.47 -11.16
CA CYS A 144 13.55 4.50 -11.28
C CYS A 144 12.83 4.31 -9.94
N ARG A 145 11.52 4.07 -10.03
CA ARG A 145 10.72 3.61 -8.87
C ARG A 145 11.28 2.27 -8.38
N LYS A 146 11.03 1.96 -7.11
CA LYS A 146 11.34 0.64 -6.53
C LYS A 146 10.73 -0.47 -7.41
N GLY A 147 11.49 -1.54 -7.63
CA GLY A 147 11.10 -2.65 -8.52
C GLY A 147 11.60 -2.51 -9.97
N TYR A 148 12.38 -1.47 -10.27
CA TYR A 148 12.91 -1.24 -11.62
C TYR A 148 14.40 -0.87 -11.60
N ASN A 149 15.12 -1.26 -12.65
CA ASN A 149 16.50 -0.86 -12.93
C ASN A 149 16.56 0.19 -14.03
N LEU A 150 17.45 1.17 -13.87
CA LEU A 150 17.73 2.16 -14.92
C LEU A 150 18.51 1.49 -16.06
N THR A 151 18.05 1.68 -17.29
CA THR A 151 18.71 1.14 -18.48
C THR A 151 20.05 1.83 -18.75
N ALA A 152 20.89 1.22 -19.58
CA ALA A 152 22.25 1.71 -19.85
C ALA A 152 22.31 3.10 -20.50
N ASP A 153 21.23 3.55 -21.14
CA ASP A 153 21.07 4.91 -21.68
C ASP A 153 20.77 5.95 -20.59
N GLY A 154 20.59 5.52 -19.35
CA GLY A 154 20.31 6.36 -18.19
C GLY A 154 18.91 6.97 -18.20
N LYS A 155 17.95 6.44 -18.98
CA LYS A 155 16.63 7.07 -19.16
C LYS A 155 15.44 6.17 -18.89
N ALA A 156 15.41 4.97 -19.48
CA ALA A 156 14.28 4.06 -19.31
C ALA A 156 14.42 3.23 -18.03
N CYS A 157 13.29 2.74 -17.54
CA CYS A 157 13.23 1.88 -16.37
C CYS A 157 12.72 0.52 -16.80
N GLN A 158 13.55 -0.51 -16.62
CA GLN A 158 13.19 -1.89 -16.89
C GLN A 158 12.76 -2.55 -15.59
N ASP A 159 11.64 -3.28 -15.65
CA ASP A 159 11.13 -4.08 -14.54
C ASP A 159 12.20 -5.07 -14.04
N ILE A 160 12.33 -5.20 -12.72
CA ILE A 160 13.20 -6.20 -12.11
C ILE A 160 12.35 -7.45 -11.93
N ASP A 161 12.67 -8.51 -12.66
CA ASP A 161 12.03 -9.80 -12.41
C ASP A 161 12.63 -10.43 -11.14
N GLU A 162 11.97 -10.23 -10.00
CA GLU A 162 12.44 -10.77 -8.73
C GLU A 162 12.32 -12.29 -8.66
N CYS A 163 11.49 -12.92 -9.52
CA CYS A 163 11.34 -14.38 -9.55
C CYS A 163 12.56 -15.09 -10.12
N LEU A 164 13.38 -14.39 -10.93
CA LEU A 164 14.64 -14.96 -11.46
C LEU A 164 15.71 -15.17 -10.38
N ASN A 165 15.58 -14.51 -9.23
CA ASN A 165 16.53 -14.64 -8.13
C ASN A 165 15.88 -15.30 -6.92
N ASP A 166 16.34 -16.51 -6.56
CA ASP A 166 15.83 -17.30 -5.42
C ASP A 166 14.28 -17.43 -5.41
N ASN A 167 13.65 -17.50 -6.59
CA ASN A 167 12.18 -17.54 -6.73
C ASN A 167 11.48 -16.37 -6.02
N GLY A 168 12.10 -15.19 -5.94
CA GLY A 168 11.60 -14.06 -5.15
C GLY A 168 11.52 -14.35 -3.65
N GLY A 169 12.12 -15.43 -3.16
CA GLY A 169 11.94 -15.97 -1.81
C GLY A 169 10.57 -16.60 -1.56
N CYS A 170 9.79 -16.86 -2.62
CA CYS A 170 8.52 -17.58 -2.54
C CYS A 170 8.75 -19.06 -2.26
N ASP A 171 7.89 -19.64 -1.44
CA ASP A 171 7.99 -21.04 -1.03
C ASP A 171 7.63 -22.03 -2.13
N GLN A 172 6.63 -21.67 -2.95
CA GLN A 172 6.17 -22.49 -4.08
C GLN A 172 6.32 -21.72 -5.38
N PHE A 173 5.32 -20.95 -5.81
CA PHE A 173 5.36 -20.26 -7.10
C PHE A 173 5.60 -18.76 -6.91
N CYS A 174 6.44 -18.19 -7.77
CA CYS A 174 6.61 -16.75 -7.92
C CYS A 174 6.02 -16.30 -9.26
N VAL A 175 5.27 -15.21 -9.24
CA VAL A 175 4.74 -14.56 -10.44
C VAL A 175 5.24 -13.13 -10.47
N ASN A 176 6.06 -12.84 -11.48
CA ASN A 176 6.57 -11.50 -11.71
C ASN A 176 5.46 -10.60 -12.27
N SER A 177 5.48 -9.33 -11.89
CA SER A 177 4.54 -8.31 -12.35
C SER A 177 5.28 -6.98 -12.51
N GLU A 178 4.67 -6.00 -13.18
CA GLU A 178 5.35 -4.73 -13.37
C GLU A 178 5.57 -4.00 -12.02
N GLY A 179 6.84 -3.81 -11.64
CA GLY A 179 7.30 -3.13 -10.44
C GLY A 179 7.23 -3.94 -9.15
N SER A 180 6.88 -5.22 -9.21
CA SER A 180 6.72 -6.10 -8.03
C SER A 180 6.54 -7.56 -8.46
N TYR A 181 6.40 -8.45 -7.49
CA TYR A 181 6.05 -9.86 -7.71
C TYR A 181 5.08 -10.32 -6.62
N SER A 182 4.50 -11.49 -6.84
CA SER A 182 3.62 -12.14 -5.86
C SER A 182 3.96 -13.62 -5.73
N CYS A 183 3.80 -14.15 -4.52
CA CYS A 183 3.92 -15.59 -4.28
C CYS A 183 2.53 -16.23 -4.40
N LEU A 184 2.46 -17.41 -5.00
CA LEU A 184 1.25 -18.22 -5.08
C LEU A 184 1.53 -19.60 -4.47
N CYS A 185 0.47 -20.21 -3.94
CA CYS A 185 0.51 -21.55 -3.39
C CYS A 185 -0.32 -22.52 -4.23
N GLU A 186 0.02 -23.80 -4.16
CA GLU A 186 -0.76 -24.92 -4.68
C GLU A 186 -2.14 -24.98 -4.03
N GLU A 187 -3.08 -25.64 -4.71
CA GLU A 187 -4.40 -25.93 -4.15
C GLU A 187 -4.26 -26.65 -2.79
N SER A 188 -5.08 -26.28 -1.80
CA SER A 188 -4.98 -26.73 -0.40
C SER A 188 -3.89 -26.07 0.46
N TYR A 189 -3.21 -25.03 -0.04
CA TYR A 189 -2.29 -24.21 0.74
C TYR A 189 -2.71 -22.73 0.77
N GLY A 190 -2.50 -22.09 1.91
CA GLY A 190 -2.74 -20.68 2.16
C GLY A 190 -1.43 -19.91 2.25
N LEU A 191 -1.37 -18.75 1.62
CA LEU A 191 -0.19 -17.90 1.67
C LEU A 191 -0.11 -17.15 3.01
N SER A 192 0.99 -17.36 3.73
CA SER A 192 1.34 -16.61 4.94
C SER A 192 2.70 -15.93 4.72
N GLY A 193 2.67 -14.63 4.41
CA GLY A 193 3.85 -13.90 3.95
C GLY A 193 4.34 -14.44 2.60
N LYS A 194 5.50 -15.10 2.59
CA LYS A 194 6.04 -15.81 1.40
C LYS A 194 5.95 -17.33 1.52
N LYS A 195 5.43 -17.85 2.63
CA LYS A 195 5.35 -19.28 2.93
C LYS A 195 3.97 -19.84 2.62
N CYS A 196 3.94 -21.07 2.11
CA CYS A 196 2.72 -21.78 1.82
C CYS A 196 2.45 -22.74 2.97
N LEU A 197 1.42 -22.45 3.76
CA LEU A 197 1.00 -23.30 4.86
C LEU A 197 -0.20 -24.12 4.40
N ARG A 198 -0.19 -25.42 4.70
CA ARG A 198 -1.33 -26.28 4.38
C ARG A 198 -2.58 -25.67 5.02
N LEU A 199 -3.62 -25.44 4.21
CA LEU A 199 -4.94 -25.17 4.75
C LEU A 199 -5.39 -26.47 5.37
N GLU A 200 -5.19 -26.58 6.68
CA GLU A 200 -5.89 -27.58 7.45
C GLU A 200 -7.36 -27.21 7.30
N MET A 201 -8.09 -27.97 6.49
CA MET A 201 -9.55 -27.97 6.53
C MET A 201 -9.92 -28.53 7.90
N GLU A 202 -9.73 -27.74 8.95
CA GLU A 202 -10.10 -28.13 10.29
C GLU A 202 -11.62 -28.22 10.32
N GLU A 203 -12.07 -29.45 10.58
CA GLU A 203 -13.37 -29.91 11.02
C GLU A 203 -14.41 -28.79 11.14
N MET A 204 -15.11 -28.49 10.03
CA MET A 204 -16.38 -27.79 10.15
C MET A 204 -17.31 -28.68 10.95
N ASP A 205 -17.46 -28.38 12.24
CA ASP A 205 -18.40 -29.10 13.08
C ASP A 205 -19.81 -28.87 12.53
N TYR A 206 -20.32 -29.84 11.76
CA TYR A 206 -21.66 -29.83 11.20
C TYR A 206 -22.74 -29.61 12.27
N CYS A 207 -22.49 -29.94 13.54
CA CYS A 207 -23.40 -29.69 14.65
C CYS A 207 -23.37 -28.24 15.15
N ALA A 208 -22.28 -27.49 14.91
CA ALA A 208 -22.18 -26.09 15.29
C ALA A 208 -23.14 -25.19 14.47
N ILE A 209 -23.55 -25.63 13.28
CA ILE A 209 -24.48 -24.90 12.42
C ILE A 209 -25.84 -25.59 12.47
N ASN A 210 -26.83 -24.89 13.04
CA ASN A 210 -28.23 -25.36 13.11
C ASN A 210 -28.37 -26.81 13.63
N ASN A 211 -27.51 -27.23 14.56
CA ASN A 211 -27.48 -28.59 15.10
C ASN A 211 -27.38 -29.70 14.01
N GLY A 212 -26.72 -29.43 12.88
CA GLY A 212 -26.68 -30.36 11.73
C GLY A 212 -28.03 -30.61 11.05
N GLY A 213 -29.05 -29.84 11.42
CA GLY A 213 -30.45 -30.08 11.09
C GLY A 213 -31.10 -31.21 11.89
N CYS A 214 -30.46 -31.71 12.95
CA CYS A 214 -31.02 -32.74 13.82
C CYS A 214 -32.11 -32.15 14.73
N GLY A 215 -33.25 -32.85 14.85
CA GLY A 215 -34.35 -32.44 15.71
C GLY A 215 -34.00 -32.45 17.21
N HIS A 216 -33.14 -33.38 17.65
CA HIS A 216 -32.71 -33.50 19.04
C HIS A 216 -31.19 -33.45 19.22
N ILE A 217 -30.48 -34.56 19.00
CA ILE A 217 -29.05 -34.70 19.33
C ILE A 217 -28.27 -34.85 18.03
N CYS A 218 -27.24 -34.02 17.83
CA CYS A 218 -26.28 -34.10 16.73
C CYS A 218 -24.92 -34.60 17.23
N LYS A 219 -24.28 -35.46 16.45
CA LYS A 219 -22.89 -35.88 16.63
C LYS A 219 -22.10 -35.60 15.35
N HIS A 220 -20.96 -34.91 15.50
CA HIS A 220 -20.03 -34.66 14.40
C HIS A 220 -19.38 -35.96 13.90
N SER A 221 -19.17 -36.07 12.58
CA SER A 221 -18.39 -37.13 11.96
C SER A 221 -17.87 -36.69 10.58
N ASP A 222 -16.82 -37.36 10.09
CA ASP A 222 -16.24 -37.12 8.77
C ASP A 222 -17.22 -37.33 7.60
N GLY A 223 -18.29 -38.12 7.85
CA GLY A 223 -19.37 -38.38 6.88
C GLY A 223 -20.54 -37.39 6.96
N GLY A 224 -20.46 -36.35 7.79
CA GLY A 224 -21.54 -35.39 8.05
C GLY A 224 -22.17 -35.52 9.45
N PRO A 225 -23.24 -34.75 9.75
CA PRO A 225 -23.90 -34.80 11.06
C PRO A 225 -24.71 -36.11 11.22
N ILE A 226 -24.49 -36.82 12.33
CA ILE A 226 -25.26 -38.02 12.69
C ILE A 226 -26.29 -37.63 13.75
N CYS A 227 -27.58 -37.82 13.47
CA CYS A 227 -28.66 -37.47 14.38
C CYS A 227 -29.14 -38.65 15.24
N SER A 228 -29.60 -38.35 16.45
CA SER A 228 -30.25 -39.29 17.34
C SER A 228 -31.34 -38.62 18.18
N CYS A 229 -32.28 -39.43 18.70
CA CYS A 229 -33.43 -38.94 19.45
C CYS A 229 -33.30 -39.20 20.95
N ARG A 230 -33.89 -38.30 21.76
CA ARG A 230 -34.06 -38.51 23.20
C ARG A 230 -35.00 -39.70 23.45
N LYS A 231 -34.93 -40.29 24.64
CA LYS A 231 -35.84 -41.36 25.08
C LYS A 231 -37.30 -40.91 24.93
N GLY A 232 -38.19 -41.81 24.48
CA GLY A 232 -39.59 -41.50 24.17
C GLY A 232 -39.83 -41.05 22.72
N TYR A 233 -38.80 -41.08 21.87
CA TYR A 233 -38.90 -40.65 20.47
C TYR A 233 -38.20 -41.64 19.52
N ASN A 234 -38.73 -41.79 18.31
CA ASN A 234 -38.13 -42.53 17.20
C ASN A 234 -37.53 -41.58 16.16
N LEU A 235 -36.36 -41.94 15.61
CA LEU A 235 -35.77 -41.22 14.49
C LEU A 235 -36.52 -41.59 13.21
N MET A 236 -37.01 -40.58 12.48
CA MET A 236 -37.73 -40.77 11.23
C MET A 236 -36.77 -41.16 10.08
N ALA A 237 -37.34 -41.61 8.96
CA ALA A 237 -36.59 -42.07 7.79
C ALA A 237 -35.72 -40.98 7.12
N ASP A 238 -35.99 -39.70 7.40
CA ASP A 238 -35.14 -38.58 6.97
C ASP A 238 -33.80 -38.51 7.73
N GLY A 239 -33.62 -39.35 8.76
CA GLY A 239 -32.43 -39.42 9.58
C GLY A 239 -32.21 -38.17 10.43
N LYS A 240 -33.21 -37.30 10.60
CA LYS A 240 -33.07 -36.01 11.30
C LYS A 240 -34.21 -35.70 12.25
N THR A 241 -35.44 -36.03 11.89
CA THR A 241 -36.64 -35.67 12.66
C THR A 241 -36.90 -36.72 13.74
N CYS A 242 -37.23 -36.26 14.95
CA CYS A 242 -37.60 -37.13 16.06
C CYS A 242 -39.11 -37.07 16.26
N GLN A 243 -39.78 -38.20 16.04
CA GLN A 243 -41.22 -38.35 16.26
C GLN A 243 -41.47 -38.96 17.62
N ASP A 244 -42.41 -38.38 18.36
CA ASP A 244 -42.88 -38.88 19.64
C ASP A 244 -43.41 -40.31 19.52
N ILE A 245 -43.09 -41.17 20.48
CA ILE A 245 -43.61 -42.53 20.54
C ILE A 245 -44.96 -42.46 21.24
N ASP A 246 -46.04 -42.82 20.55
CA ASP A 246 -47.34 -42.92 21.20
C ASP A 246 -47.42 -44.21 22.01
N GLU A 247 -47.10 -44.13 23.30
CA GLU A 247 -47.16 -45.30 24.18
C GLU A 247 -48.60 -45.74 24.46
N CYS A 248 -49.59 -44.85 24.31
CA CYS A 248 -51.00 -45.19 24.49
C CYS A 248 -51.56 -46.02 23.32
N ALA A 249 -50.99 -45.89 22.12
CA ALA A 249 -51.29 -46.73 20.97
C ALA A 249 -50.63 -48.12 21.04
N GLY A 250 -49.67 -48.32 21.95
CA GLY A 250 -48.93 -49.56 22.14
C GLY A 250 -49.15 -50.20 23.51
N GLU A 251 -48.21 -51.04 23.91
CA GLU A 251 -48.17 -51.58 25.28
C GLU A 251 -47.70 -50.49 26.25
N ASN A 252 -48.56 -50.20 27.22
CA ASN A 252 -48.29 -49.27 28.33
C ASN A 252 -48.77 -49.88 29.65
N CYS A 253 -48.39 -49.25 30.76
CA CYS A 253 -48.76 -49.74 32.08
C CYS A 253 -50.12 -49.24 32.59
N CYS A 254 -50.81 -48.33 31.87
CA CYS A 254 -52.00 -47.67 32.39
C CYS A 254 -53.16 -48.65 32.52
N SER A 255 -53.69 -48.81 33.73
CA SER A 255 -54.80 -49.74 33.97
C SER A 255 -56.16 -49.22 33.45
N GLN A 256 -56.30 -47.90 33.26
CA GLN A 256 -57.56 -47.28 32.86
C GLN A 256 -57.38 -46.25 31.73
N LEU A 257 -57.07 -44.99 32.07
CA LEU A 257 -56.90 -43.93 31.08
C LEU A 257 -55.42 -43.73 30.78
N CYS A 258 -55.10 -43.52 29.51
CA CYS A 258 -53.76 -43.18 29.04
C CYS A 258 -53.84 -41.86 28.27
N ASN A 259 -52.93 -40.95 28.55
CA ASN A 259 -52.73 -39.72 27.80
C ASN A 259 -51.30 -39.68 27.26
N ASN A 260 -51.17 -39.59 25.93
CA ASN A 260 -49.87 -39.52 25.29
C ASN A 260 -49.34 -38.09 25.35
N ASP A 261 -48.21 -37.91 26.01
CA ASP A 261 -47.54 -36.63 26.17
C ASP A 261 -46.25 -36.59 25.34
N ARG A 262 -45.64 -35.42 25.18
CA ARG A 262 -44.37 -35.35 24.45
C ARG A 262 -43.22 -35.97 25.25
N GLY A 263 -42.70 -37.09 24.77
CA GLY A 263 -41.57 -37.84 25.32
C GLY A 263 -41.93 -38.90 26.34
N GLY A 264 -43.21 -39.24 26.44
CA GLY A 264 -43.74 -40.25 27.36
C GLY A 264 -45.25 -40.10 27.53
N TYR A 265 -45.82 -40.77 28.52
CA TYR A 265 -47.27 -40.79 28.72
C TYR A 265 -47.62 -40.68 30.19
N THR A 266 -48.86 -40.26 30.45
CA THR A 266 -49.43 -40.19 31.79
C THR A 266 -50.66 -41.06 31.92
N CYS A 267 -50.76 -41.80 33.02
CA CYS A 267 -51.93 -42.59 33.34
C CYS A 267 -52.92 -41.79 34.17
N GLY A 268 -54.21 -41.99 33.92
CA GLY A 268 -55.31 -41.39 34.66
C GLY A 268 -56.35 -42.43 35.08
N CYS A 269 -57.20 -42.04 36.01
CA CYS A 269 -58.26 -42.90 36.52
C CYS A 269 -59.65 -42.35 36.20
N LEU A 270 -60.60 -43.25 36.02
CA LEU A 270 -62.02 -42.94 35.91
C LEU A 270 -62.55 -42.35 37.24
N THR A 271 -63.70 -41.68 37.17
CA THR A 271 -64.34 -41.07 38.35
C THR A 271 -64.48 -42.08 39.51
N GLU A 272 -64.16 -41.64 40.73
CA GLU A 272 -64.11 -42.43 41.98
C GLU A 272 -62.92 -43.39 42.16
N TYR A 273 -61.95 -43.40 41.23
CA TYR A 273 -60.69 -44.13 41.35
C TYR A 273 -59.50 -43.17 41.54
N PHE A 274 -58.43 -43.66 42.20
CA PHE A 274 -57.22 -42.89 42.47
C PHE A 274 -55.99 -43.61 41.91
N LEU A 275 -55.07 -42.85 41.32
CA LEU A 275 -53.83 -43.38 40.75
C LEU A 275 -52.89 -43.80 41.89
N ASN A 276 -52.41 -45.03 41.83
CA ASN A 276 -51.49 -45.60 42.80
C ASN A 276 -50.08 -45.00 42.67
N THR A 277 -49.23 -45.28 43.66
CA THR A 277 -47.84 -44.79 43.69
C THR A 277 -46.96 -45.41 42.60
N ASP A 278 -47.40 -46.50 41.97
CA ASP A 278 -46.74 -47.07 40.80
C ASP A 278 -46.92 -46.20 39.54
N GLY A 279 -47.84 -45.22 39.58
CA GLY A 279 -48.15 -44.33 38.45
C GLY A 279 -48.92 -45.01 37.33
N CYS A 280 -49.41 -46.23 37.53
CA CYS A 280 -49.96 -47.10 36.49
C CYS A 280 -51.35 -47.65 36.85
N SER A 281 -51.56 -48.02 38.11
CA SER A 281 -52.76 -48.72 38.57
C SER A 281 -53.78 -47.78 39.22
N CYS A 282 -55.07 -48.07 39.10
CA CYS A 282 -56.17 -47.27 39.66
C CYS A 282 -57.03 -48.07 40.63
N ASP A 283 -57.15 -47.61 41.88
CA ASP A 283 -57.95 -48.26 42.93
C ASP A 283 -59.15 -47.40 43.37
N ALA A 284 -60.28 -48.05 43.66
CA ALA A 284 -61.48 -47.40 44.16
C ALA A 284 -61.33 -47.01 45.64
N ARG A 285 -61.91 -45.88 46.05
CA ARG A 285 -61.94 -45.48 47.47
C ARG A 285 -62.74 -46.49 48.29
N ASN A 286 -62.08 -47.19 49.21
CA ASN A 286 -62.76 -48.05 50.17
C ASN A 286 -63.37 -47.17 51.28
N VAL A 287 -64.61 -46.74 51.10
CA VAL A 287 -65.36 -45.97 52.12
C VAL A 287 -65.84 -46.94 53.20
N SER A 288 -64.94 -47.34 54.09
CA SER A 288 -65.27 -48.09 55.31
C SER A 288 -64.23 -47.81 56.38
N GLY A 289 -64.49 -46.77 57.20
CA GLY A 289 -63.70 -46.50 58.40
C GLY A 289 -63.77 -45.05 58.88
N LEU A 290 -64.59 -44.83 59.91
CA LEU A 290 -64.56 -43.71 60.87
C LEU A 290 -65.21 -42.38 60.44
N LEU A 291 -66.54 -42.38 60.53
CA LEU A 291 -67.24 -41.32 61.26
C LEU A 291 -66.81 -41.37 62.73
N GLU A 292 -66.06 -40.39 63.22
CA GLU A 292 -66.31 -39.78 64.53
C GLU A 292 -66.03 -38.27 64.43
N PRO A 293 -66.94 -37.40 64.93
CA PRO A 293 -66.77 -35.96 64.86
C PRO A 293 -66.12 -35.40 66.13
N SER A 294 -65.65 -34.16 66.00
CA SER A 294 -65.44 -33.13 67.05
C SER A 294 -64.01 -32.90 67.58
N GLY A 295 -63.65 -31.61 67.62
CA GLY A 295 -62.93 -31.04 68.77
C GLY A 295 -61.45 -30.69 68.61
N GLN A 296 -61.16 -29.46 68.17
CA GLN A 296 -60.27 -28.47 68.81
C GLN A 296 -59.19 -28.94 69.83
N LYS A 297 -57.91 -28.65 69.54
CA LYS A 297 -57.00 -27.67 70.23
C LYS A 297 -55.52 -28.10 70.36
N ASN A 298 -54.69 -27.09 70.07
CA ASN A 298 -53.44 -26.66 70.72
C ASN A 298 -52.15 -27.52 70.80
N GLU A 299 -51.11 -26.89 70.23
CA GLU A 299 -49.84 -26.51 70.84
C GLU A 299 -48.71 -27.53 71.11
N SER A 300 -47.54 -27.07 70.62
CA SER A 300 -46.24 -27.06 71.27
C SER A 300 -45.29 -28.24 71.06
N SER A 301 -44.22 -27.89 70.35
CA SER A 301 -42.83 -28.02 70.77
C SER A 301 -42.30 -29.31 71.41
N ALA A 302 -41.16 -29.69 70.83
CA ALA A 302 -39.94 -30.17 71.47
C ALA A 302 -39.66 -31.68 71.40
N ASN A 303 -38.69 -31.98 70.52
CA ASN A 303 -37.36 -32.45 70.90
C ASN A 303 -37.24 -33.87 71.49
N LYS A 304 -36.63 -34.81 70.73
CA LYS A 304 -35.42 -35.57 71.11
C LYS A 304 -35.15 -36.78 70.19
N THR A 305 -34.05 -36.69 69.44
CA THR A 305 -32.83 -37.50 69.58
C THR A 305 -32.94 -39.02 69.87
N LEU A 306 -32.67 -39.82 68.82
CA LEU A 306 -31.69 -40.91 68.67
C LEU A 306 -31.76 -42.25 69.48
N LYS A 307 -31.39 -43.31 68.73
CA LYS A 307 -31.02 -44.72 69.06
C LYS A 307 -32.20 -45.70 69.07
N GLY A 308 -32.19 -46.88 68.44
CA GLY A 308 -31.18 -47.69 67.73
C GLY A 308 -31.50 -49.20 67.93
N LYS A 309 -31.07 -50.06 66.98
CA LYS A 309 -30.98 -51.55 66.98
C LYS A 309 -32.28 -52.37 66.75
N ILE A 310 -32.39 -53.18 65.67
CA ILE A 310 -31.81 -54.54 65.37
C ILE A 310 -32.48 -55.62 66.24
N PRO A 311 -32.91 -56.81 65.74
CA PRO A 311 -32.20 -57.77 64.86
C PRO A 311 -32.33 -57.56 63.35
#